data_AF-A0A2G3DST5-F1
#
_entry.id   AF-A0A2G3DST5-F1
#
_cell.length_a   1.000
_cell.length_b   1.000
_cell.length_c   1.000
_cell.angle_alpha   90.00
_cell.angle_beta   90.00
_cell.angle_gamma   90.00
#
_symmetry.space_group_name_H-M   'P 1'
#
loop_
_entity.id
_entity.type
_entity.pdbx_description
1 polymer ?
#
loop_
_entity_poly.entity_id
_entity_poly.type
_entity_poly.pdbx_seq_one_letter_code
_entity_poly.pdbx_strand_id
1 'polypeptide(L)' 'MDYREYPLSELLQNRKIYAVFDEEFQKGTWLDATALIGSECTINQLYRDGTVPRETLDKIVERLSR' A
#
# COMPACT_ATOMS: atom_id res chain seq x y z
N MET A 1 -7.14 14.00 -2.89
CA MET A 1 -7.04 13.37 -1.56
C MET A 1 -5.65 12.78 -1.45
N ASP A 2 -4.92 13.03 -0.37
CA ASP A 2 -3.56 12.52 -0.18
C ASP A 2 -3.61 11.13 0.45
N TYR A 3 -3.68 10.08 -0.38
CA TYR A 3 -3.72 8.68 0.08
C TYR A 3 -2.49 8.29 0.94
N ARG A 4 -1.45 9.12 0.96
CA ARG A 4 -0.21 8.89 1.73
C ARG A 4 -0.37 9.07 3.24
N GLU A 5 -1.34 9.87 3.65
CA GLU A 5 -1.61 10.19 5.06
C GLU A 5 -2.76 9.35 5.65
N TYR A 6 -3.46 8.59 4.79
CA TYR A 6 -4.53 7.72 5.24
C TYR A 6 -4.01 6.40 5.82
N PRO A 7 -4.67 5.85 6.85
CA PRO A 7 -4.36 4.53 7.35
C PRO A 7 -4.56 3.50 6.26
N LEU A 8 -3.64 2.54 6.16
CA LEU A 8 -3.79 1.40 5.24
C LEU A 8 -5.06 0.62 5.56
N SER A 9 -5.46 0.54 6.83
CA SER A 9 -6.73 -0.07 7.23
C SER A 9 -7.96 0.60 6.58
N GLU A 10 -7.95 1.91 6.32
CA GLU A 10 -9.02 2.60 5.59
C GLU A 10 -8.87 2.48 4.07
N LEU A 11 -7.65 2.55 3.56
CA LEU A 11 -7.38 2.41 2.13
C LEU A 11 -7.72 1.00 1.64
N LEU A 12 -7.27 -0.02 2.37
CA LEU A 12 -7.45 -1.43 2.04
C LEU A 12 -8.88 -1.93 2.31
N GLN A 13 -9.71 -1.17 3.02
CA GLN A 13 -11.17 -1.39 3.02
C GLN A 13 -11.77 -1.23 1.61
N ASN A 14 -11.17 -0.38 0.78
CA ASN A 14 -11.58 -0.25 -0.61
C ASN A 14 -10.97 -1.38 -1.44
N ARG A 15 -11.83 -2.31 -1.89
CA ARG A 15 -11.42 -3.44 -2.74
C ARG A 15 -10.58 -3.05 -3.96
N LYS A 16 -10.81 -1.87 -4.56
CA LYS A 16 -10.01 -1.40 -5.70
C LYS A 16 -8.57 -1.09 -5.28
N ILE A 17 -8.41 -0.43 -4.14
CA ILE A 17 -7.10 -0.10 -3.58
C ILE A 17 -6.41 -1.37 -3.13
N TYR A 18 -7.13 -2.25 -2.41
CA TYR A 18 -6.62 -3.56 -2.02
C TYR A 18 -6.09 -4.35 -3.22
N ALA A 19 -6.84 -4.44 -4.32
CA ALA A 19 -6.40 -5.15 -5.51
C ALA A 19 -5.10 -4.57 -6.11
N VAL A 20 -4.93 -3.25 -6.11
CA VAL A 20 -3.69 -2.61 -6.56
C VAL A 20 -2.51 -2.96 -5.65
N PHE A 21 -2.71 -2.93 -4.33
CA PHE A 21 -1.70 -3.37 -3.38
C PHE A 21 -1.36 -4.85 -3.58
N ASP A 22 -2.37 -5.72 -3.57
CA ASP A 22 -2.21 -7.17 -3.74
C ASP A 22 -1.46 -7.52 -5.04
N GLU A 23 -1.83 -6.88 -6.16
CA GLU A 23 -1.13 -7.06 -7.44
C GLU A 23 0.33 -6.64 -7.40
N GLU A 24 0.63 -5.45 -6.87
CA GLU A 24 2.01 -4.93 -6.86
C GLU A 24 2.90 -5.67 -5.84
N PHE A 25 2.32 -6.13 -4.73
CA PHE A 25 3.01 -6.97 -3.74
C PHE A 25 3.27 -8.38 -4.29
N GLN A 26 2.28 -9.00 -4.96
CA GLN A 26 2.46 -10.28 -5.64
C GLN A 26 3.53 -10.19 -6.75
N LYS A 27 3.53 -9.13 -7.56
CA LYS A 27 4.56 -8.90 -8.59
C LYS A 27 5.95 -8.72 -7.97
N GLY A 28 6.02 -8.09 -6.80
CA GLY A 28 7.27 -7.92 -6.05
C GLY A 28 7.77 -9.19 -5.37
N THR A 29 6.99 -10.28 -5.34
CA THR A 29 7.22 -11.44 -4.44
C THR A 29 7.34 -10.99 -2.97
N TRP A 30 6.71 -9.87 -2.62
CA TRP A 30 6.69 -9.35 -1.27
C TRP A 30 5.52 -9.98 -0.51
N LEU A 31 5.66 -10.03 0.81
CA LEU A 31 4.71 -10.63 1.75
C LEU A 31 3.25 -10.28 1.40
N ASP A 32 2.32 -11.17 1.73
CA ASP A 32 0.88 -10.95 1.56
C ASP A 32 0.45 -9.55 2.03
N ALA A 33 -0.16 -8.76 1.13
CA ALA A 33 -0.67 -7.42 1.45
C ALA A 33 -1.72 -7.46 2.58
N THR A 34 -2.27 -8.64 2.87
CA THR A 34 -3.12 -8.90 4.04
C THR A 34 -2.45 -8.60 5.38
N ALA A 35 -1.11 -8.72 5.48
CA ALA A 35 -0.36 -8.31 6.67
C ALA A 35 -0.45 -6.79 6.95
N LEU A 36 -0.69 -6.00 5.89
CA LEU A 36 -0.84 -4.55 5.98
C LEU A 36 -2.28 -4.10 6.23
N ILE A 37 -3.29 -4.95 5.95
CA ILE A 37 -4.72 -4.64 6.18
C ILE A 37 -5.01 -4.37 7.66
N GLY A 38 -4.31 -5.04 8.57
CA GLY A 38 -4.48 -4.88 10.02
C GLY A 38 -3.60 -3.80 10.65
N SER A 39 -2.69 -3.20 9.88
CA SER A 39 -1.76 -2.20 10.42
C SER A 39 -2.39 -0.81 10.36
N GLU A 40 -2.32 -0.08 11.47
CA GLU A 40 -2.60 1.36 11.51
C GLU A 40 -1.51 2.20 10.81
N CYS A 41 -0.58 1.53 10.13
CA CYS A 41 0.47 2.17 9.35
C CYS A 41 -0.13 2.93 8.17
N THR A 42 0.50 4.06 7.84
CA THR A 42 0.23 4.82 6.62
C THR A 42 1.23 4.43 5.51
N ILE A 43 0.92 4.77 4.26
CA ILE A 43 1.89 4.62 3.15
C ILE A 43 3.20 5.37 3.48
N ASN A 44 3.12 6.56 4.07
CA ASN A 44 4.30 7.31 4.52
C ASN A 44 5.13 6.56 5.57
N GLN A 45 4.48 5.83 6.48
CA GLN A 45 5.20 4.96 7.40
C GLN A 45 5.88 3.82 6.66
N LEU A 46 5.23 3.15 5.70
CA LEU A 46 5.89 2.12 4.89
C LEU A 46 7.13 2.65 4.15
N TYR A 47 7.05 3.89 3.63
CA TYR A 47 8.20 4.57 3.02
C TYR A 47 9.36 4.82 4.00
N ARG A 48 9.05 5.08 5.27
CA ARG A 48 10.04 5.35 6.33
C ARG A 48 10.61 4.07 6.95
N ASP A 49 9.75 3.08 7.16
CA ASP A 49 10.07 1.80 7.79
C ASP A 49 10.95 0.95 6.86
N GLY A 50 10.83 1.15 5.53
CA GLY A 50 11.58 0.36 4.54
C GLY A 50 11.06 -1.07 4.40
N THR A 51 9.97 -1.39 5.11
CA THR A 51 9.25 -2.65 5.06
C THR A 51 8.53 -2.88 3.73
N VAL A 52 8.54 -1.92 2.80
CA VAL A 52 8.10 -2.14 1.41
C VAL A 52 9.06 -1.36 0.50
N PRO A 53 9.46 -1.91 -0.66
CA PRO A 53 10.31 -1.20 -1.59
C PRO A 53 9.62 0.09 -2.04
N ARG A 54 10.38 1.18 -2.07
CA ARG A 54 9.85 2.48 -2.51
C ARG A 54 9.25 2.38 -3.91
N GLU A 55 9.85 1.63 -4.83
CA GLU A 55 9.31 1.42 -6.18
C GLU A 55 7.90 0.80 -6.18
N THR A 56 7.63 -0.16 -5.29
CA THR A 56 6.31 -0.78 -5.15
C THR A 56 5.31 0.23 -4.61
N LEU A 57 5.68 0.99 -3.57
CA LEU A 57 4.84 2.04 -3.02
C LEU A 57 4.57 3.16 -4.04
N ASP A 58 5.56 3.51 -4.86
CA ASP A 58 5.45 4.59 -5.85
C ASP A 58 4.44 4.20 -6.94
N LYS A 59 4.52 2.95 -7.43
CA LYS A 59 3.54 2.40 -8.37
C LYS A 59 2.12 2.36 -7.81
N ILE A 60 1.97 2.00 -6.53
CA ILE A 60 0.68 2.00 -5.85
C ILE A 60 0.13 3.42 -5.76
N VAL A 61 0.93 4.38 -5.29
CA VAL A 61 0.53 5.79 -5.19
C VAL A 61 0.19 6.36 -6.57
N GLU A 62 1.00 6.06 -7.59
CA GLU A 62 0.76 6.47 -8.98
C GLU A 62 -0.59 5.92 -9.49
N ARG A 63 -0.88 4.64 -9.24
CA ARG A 63 -2.16 4.00 -9.59
C ARG A 63 -3.35 4.60 -8.84
N LEU A 64 -3.15 5.03 -7.59
CA LEU A 64 -4.20 5.66 -6.76
C LEU A 64 -4.43 7.12 -7.12
N SER A 65 -3.42 7.82 -7.61
CA SER A 65 -3.50 9.21 -8.07
C SER A 65 -4.06 9.36 -9.49
N ARG A 66 -4.30 8.24 -10.19
CA ARG A 66 -4.76 8.20 -11.58
C ARG A 66 -6.25 7.92 -11.69
#